data_AF-A0A1I7UDV2-F1
#
_entry.id   AF-A0A1I7UDV2-F1
#
_cell.length_a   1.000
_cell.length_b   1.000
_cell.length_c   1.000
_cell.angle_alpha   90.00
_cell.angle_beta   90.00
_cell.angle_gamma   90.00
#
_symmetry.space_group_name_H-M   'P 1'
#
loop_
_entity.id
_entity.type
_entity.pdbx_description
1 polymer ?
#
loop_
_entity_poly.entity_id
_entity_poly.type
_entity_poly.pdbx_seq_one_letter_code
_entity_poly.pdbx_strand_id
1 'polypeptide(L)'
;MPRDLKMKVSRISISKNVPMKLVTPIIDESSGEMQSVWIQFHRDFEPDLDHEFIKKSKILRLEGFVDYPVLPFLQILHNQTVEFADILPSFRFHISDDFIVLIRSWVETNKPLGTCFTFIIGHPEEYCIQVMNLIRERIEGVVLGDKCVDIPMSNSSILRVSYASSDQERVIKMDVVSLD
;
A
#
# COMPACT_ATOMS: atom_id res chain seq x y z
N MET A 1 6.11 12.26 29.00
CA MET A 1 5.70 10.86 29.24
C MET A 1 6.61 10.24 30.30
N PRO A 2 6.13 9.29 31.13
CA PRO A 2 6.98 8.57 32.07
C PRO A 2 8.07 7.85 31.27
N ARG A 3 9.34 8.03 31.66
CA ARG A 3 10.49 7.49 30.89
C ARG A 3 10.61 5.97 30.97
N ASP A 4 9.96 5.36 31.96
CA ASP A 4 10.03 3.93 32.25
C ASP A 4 8.79 3.16 31.75
N LEU A 5 7.86 3.84 31.08
CA LEU A 5 6.68 3.17 30.52
C LEU A 5 7.10 2.33 29.30
N LYS A 6 6.98 1.02 29.42
CA LYS A 6 7.13 0.05 28.33
C LYS A 6 5.81 -0.68 28.11
N MET A 7 5.35 -0.68 26.87
CA MET A 7 4.08 -1.28 26.46
C MET A 7 4.36 -2.44 25.51
N LYS A 8 3.73 -3.59 25.76
CA LYS A 8 3.66 -4.66 24.77
C LYS A 8 2.62 -4.28 23.73
N VAL A 9 3.06 -4.06 22.49
CA VAL A 9 2.18 -3.52 21.44
C VAL A 9 2.22 -4.40 20.21
N SER A 10 1.04 -4.81 19.73
CA SER A 10 0.85 -5.50 18.45
C SER A 10 0.34 -4.57 17.35
N ARG A 11 -0.25 -3.44 17.73
CA ARG A 11 -0.80 -2.43 16.83
C ARG A 11 -0.53 -1.02 17.33
N ILE A 12 -0.01 -0.17 16.46
CA ILE A 12 0.20 1.25 16.74
C ILE A 12 -0.64 2.09 15.78
N SER A 13 -1.32 3.08 16.33
CA SER A 13 -2.00 4.12 15.55
C SER A 13 -1.30 5.45 15.81
N ILE A 14 -0.82 6.06 14.74
CA ILE A 14 -0.09 7.32 14.74
C ILE A 14 -0.98 8.33 14.02
N SER A 15 -1.57 9.24 14.80
CA SER A 15 -2.28 10.39 14.27
C SER A 15 -1.50 11.65 14.59
N LYS A 16 -1.60 12.65 13.71
CA LYS A 16 -0.85 13.91 13.81
C LYS A 16 0.66 13.68 13.66
N ASN A 17 1.44 14.76 13.53
CA ASN A 17 2.87 14.72 13.24
C ASN A 17 3.70 14.26 14.46
N VAL A 18 3.40 13.09 15.03
CA VAL A 18 4.13 12.51 16.16
C VAL A 18 5.42 11.91 15.63
N PRO A 19 6.60 12.45 15.99
CA PRO A 19 7.86 11.91 15.52
C PRO A 19 8.09 10.49 16.08
N MET A 20 8.55 9.57 15.23
CA MET A 20 8.76 8.18 15.60
C MET A 20 9.73 8.00 16.78
N LYS A 21 10.72 8.89 16.92
CA LYS A 21 11.63 8.95 18.08
C LYS A 21 10.92 9.10 19.44
N LEU A 22 9.67 9.56 19.47
CA LEU A 22 8.87 9.63 20.70
C LEU A 22 8.05 8.36 20.95
N VAL A 23 7.77 7.58 19.90
CA VAL A 23 6.98 6.34 19.95
C VAL A 23 7.88 5.15 20.21
N THR A 24 9.04 5.04 19.56
CA THR A 24 9.96 3.89 19.71
C THR A 24 10.32 3.60 21.18
N PRO A 25 10.62 4.58 22.05
CA PRO A 25 11.00 4.31 23.43
C PRO A 25 9.92 3.69 24.31
N ILE A 26 8.62 3.85 23.99
CA ILE A 26 7.53 3.31 24.82
C ILE A 26 7.15 1.88 24.45
N ILE A 27 7.69 1.35 23.35
CA ILE A 27 7.47 -0.03 22.91
C ILE A 27 8.45 -0.94 23.66
N ASP A 28 7.91 -1.98 24.28
CA ASP A 28 8.68 -3.03 24.94
C ASP A 28 9.38 -3.90 23.88
N GLU A 29 10.67 -4.19 24.05
CA GLU A 29 11.45 -5.02 23.12
C GLU A 29 10.98 -6.48 23.09
N SER A 30 10.30 -6.94 24.14
CA SER A 30 9.62 -8.25 24.17
C SER A 30 8.26 -8.25 23.47
N SER A 31 7.81 -7.10 22.94
CA SER A 31 6.77 -7.11 21.91
C SER A 31 7.32 -7.92 20.75
N GLY A 32 6.63 -9.01 20.38
CA GLY A 32 7.01 -9.79 19.21
C GLY A 32 6.95 -8.96 17.92
N GLU A 33 6.88 -9.63 16.77
CA GLU A 33 6.74 -8.92 15.49
C GLU A 33 5.53 -7.95 15.54
N MET A 34 5.78 -6.68 15.27
CA MET A 34 4.73 -5.67 15.15
C MET A 34 3.75 -6.14 14.08
N GLN A 35 2.47 -6.29 14.41
CA GLN A 35 1.52 -6.82 13.44
C GLN A 35 0.99 -5.73 12.52
N SER A 36 0.68 -4.56 13.08
CA SER A 36 0.09 -3.47 12.31
C SER A 36 0.52 -2.07 12.75
N VAL A 37 0.77 -1.20 11.77
CA VAL A 37 1.01 0.23 11.98
C VAL A 37 -0.01 1.01 11.16
N TRP A 38 -0.72 1.93 11.80
CA TRP A 38 -1.75 2.76 11.20
C TRP A 38 -1.27 4.21 11.26
N ILE A 39 -1.21 4.90 10.13
CA ILE A 39 -0.67 6.25 10.03
C ILE A 39 -1.71 7.15 9.38
N GLN A 40 -2.07 8.22 10.07
CA GLN A 40 -2.99 9.23 9.56
C GLN A 40 -2.22 10.51 9.16
N PHE A 41 -2.25 10.81 7.87
CA PHE A 41 -1.69 11.99 7.24
C PHE A 41 -2.62 13.21 7.34
N HIS A 42 -2.01 14.38 7.44
CA HIS A 42 -2.67 15.67 7.31
C HIS A 42 -1.98 16.47 6.20
N ARG A 43 -2.67 17.45 5.59
CA ARG A 43 -2.17 18.20 4.42
C ARG A 43 -0.76 18.80 4.57
N ASP A 44 -0.36 19.16 5.78
CA ASP A 44 0.97 19.72 6.08
C ASP A 44 2.01 18.66 6.48
N PHE A 45 1.78 17.40 6.12
CA PHE A 45 2.63 16.28 6.52
C PHE A 45 3.72 16.00 5.48
N GLU A 46 4.94 16.45 5.78
CA GLU A 46 6.14 15.79 5.27
C GLU A 46 6.42 14.58 6.17
N PRO A 47 6.36 13.35 5.65
CA PRO A 47 6.66 12.18 6.42
C PRO A 47 8.15 12.16 6.79
N ASP A 48 8.50 12.60 8.01
CA ASP A 48 9.66 12.05 8.73
C ASP A 48 9.27 10.64 9.24
N LEU A 49 8.87 9.80 8.29
CA LEU A 49 8.50 8.42 8.54
C LEU A 49 9.79 7.64 8.69
N ASP A 50 10.02 7.15 9.90
CA ASP A 50 11.07 6.17 10.15
C ASP A 50 10.74 4.90 9.36
N HIS A 51 11.29 4.81 8.15
CA HIS A 51 11.07 3.68 7.24
C HIS A 51 11.51 2.36 7.87
N GLU A 52 12.54 2.37 8.71
CA GLU A 52 13.02 1.16 9.40
C GLU A 52 12.04 0.70 10.47
N PHE A 53 11.32 1.62 11.09
CA PHE A 53 10.23 1.26 11.98
C PHE A 53 9.04 0.66 11.23
N ILE A 54 8.59 1.30 10.16
CA ILE A 54 7.39 0.88 9.41
C ILE A 54 7.58 -0.49 8.76
N LYS A 55 8.78 -0.78 8.24
CA LYS A 55 9.12 -2.09 7.65
C LYS A 55 8.96 -3.26 8.62
N LYS A 56 8.96 -3.02 9.93
CA LYS A 56 8.79 -4.09 10.94
C LYS A 56 7.36 -4.63 11.01
N SER A 57 6.37 -3.92 10.46
CA SER A 57 4.99 -4.40 10.50
C SER A 57 4.62 -5.25 9.29
N LYS A 58 3.80 -6.28 9.53
CA LYS A 58 3.20 -7.05 8.42
C LYS A 58 2.16 -6.23 7.68
N ILE A 59 1.34 -5.51 8.44
CA ILE A 59 0.25 -4.67 7.92
C ILE A 59 0.62 -3.20 8.14
N LEU A 60 0.48 -2.41 7.08
CA LEU A 60 0.57 -0.96 7.13
C LEU A 60 -0.74 -0.38 6.61
N ARG A 61 -1.44 0.40 7.43
CA ARG A 61 -2.58 1.18 6.98
C ARG A 61 -2.18 2.64 6.95
N LEU A 62 -2.41 3.27 5.82
CA LEU A 62 -2.12 4.67 5.61
C LEU A 62 -3.46 5.35 5.32
N GLU A 63 -3.70 6.49 5.96
CA GLU A 63 -4.95 7.23 5.83
C GLU A 63 -4.72 8.73 5.67
N GLY A 64 -5.45 9.41 4.78
CA GLY A 64 -5.42 10.88 4.66
C GLY A 64 -4.60 11.43 3.49
N PHE A 65 -4.57 12.76 3.37
CA PHE A 65 -4.11 13.45 2.16
C PHE A 65 -2.59 13.59 2.07
N VAL A 66 -2.05 13.40 0.87
CA VAL A 66 -0.64 13.54 0.55
C VAL A 66 -0.49 14.52 -0.62
N ASP A 67 0.28 15.59 -0.43
CA ASP A 67 0.52 16.62 -1.45
C ASP A 67 1.87 16.45 -2.18
N TYR A 68 2.63 15.37 -1.90
CA TYR A 68 3.94 15.08 -2.49
C TYR A 68 3.91 13.86 -3.44
N PRO A 69 4.93 13.65 -4.30
CA PRO A 69 4.99 12.51 -5.21
C PRO A 69 4.96 11.18 -4.44
N VAL A 70 3.88 10.41 -4.62
CA VAL A 70 3.66 9.20 -3.82
C VAL A 70 4.41 7.98 -4.34
N LEU A 71 4.75 7.95 -5.63
CA LEU A 71 5.43 6.81 -6.23
C LEU A 71 6.75 6.41 -5.52
N PRO A 72 7.72 7.31 -5.25
CA PRO A 72 8.94 6.93 -4.55
C PRO A 72 8.67 6.32 -3.17
N PHE A 73 7.66 6.85 -2.47
CA PHE A 73 7.25 6.33 -1.18
C PHE A 73 6.63 4.93 -1.29
N LEU A 74 5.78 4.66 -2.29
CA LEU A 74 5.18 3.34 -2.48
C LEU A 74 6.21 2.26 -2.83
N GLN A 75 7.25 2.63 -3.58
CA GLN A 75 8.29 1.69 -4.03
C GLN A 75 9.17 1.19 -2.87
N ILE A 76 9.36 1.98 -1.82
CA ILE A 76 10.18 1.61 -0.65
C ILE A 76 9.41 0.82 0.43
N LEU A 77 8.10 0.62 0.26
CA LEU A 77 7.29 -0.16 1.20
C LEU A 77 7.52 -1.67 1.00
N HIS A 78 8.03 -2.32 2.04
CA HIS A 78 8.29 -3.77 2.07
C HIS A 78 7.29 -4.55 2.94
N ASN A 79 6.28 -3.86 3.48
CA ASN A 79 5.22 -4.49 4.25
C ASN A 79 4.47 -5.51 3.37
N GLN A 80 4.04 -6.62 3.99
CA GLN A 80 3.31 -7.67 3.29
C GLN A 80 1.94 -7.16 2.83
N THR A 81 1.22 -6.44 3.69
CA THR A 81 -0.07 -5.84 3.35
C THR A 81 -0.01 -4.33 3.56
N VAL A 82 -0.37 -3.57 2.55
CA VAL A 82 -0.54 -2.12 2.64
C VAL A 82 -1.95 -1.73 2.24
N GLU A 83 -2.64 -0.99 3.11
CA GLU A 83 -3.97 -0.45 2.85
C GLU A 83 -3.88 1.08 2.74
N PHE A 84 -4.42 1.61 1.66
CA PHE A 84 -4.57 3.05 1.42
C PHE A 84 -6.04 3.40 1.55
N ALA A 85 -6.41 4.00 2.68
CA ALA A 85 -7.77 4.46 2.98
C ALA A 85 -7.81 5.98 2.88
N ASP A 86 -8.71 6.58 2.12
CA ASP A 86 -8.81 8.04 2.01
C ASP A 86 -7.48 8.75 1.64
N ILE A 87 -6.54 8.02 1.01
CA ILE A 87 -5.26 8.59 0.56
C ILE A 87 -5.42 9.15 -0.82
N LEU A 88 -5.58 10.47 -0.85
CA LEU A 88 -5.45 11.25 -2.05
C LEU A 88 -4.06 11.87 -2.10
N PRO A 89 -3.26 11.49 -3.10
CA PRO A 89 -2.41 12.38 -3.85
C PRO A 89 -2.91 12.25 -5.29
N SER A 90 -3.81 13.14 -5.70
CA SER A 90 -4.57 13.08 -6.95
C SER A 90 -5.71 12.06 -6.96
N PHE A 91 -6.90 12.55 -7.26
CA PHE A 91 -8.12 11.79 -7.61
C PHE A 91 -7.92 10.74 -8.74
N ARG A 92 -6.71 10.55 -9.25
CA ARG A 92 -6.43 9.85 -10.51
C ARG A 92 -5.11 9.07 -10.53
N PHE A 93 -4.48 8.79 -9.38
CA PHE A 93 -3.22 8.02 -9.35
C PHE A 93 -3.30 6.72 -10.15
N HIS A 94 -4.37 5.94 -9.97
CA HIS A 94 -4.57 4.67 -10.66
C HIS A 94 -4.65 4.75 -12.18
N ILE A 95 -4.90 5.94 -12.75
CA ILE A 95 -4.91 6.16 -14.19
C ILE A 95 -3.73 7.03 -14.66
N SER A 96 -2.75 7.29 -13.78
CA SER A 96 -1.54 8.03 -14.12
C SER A 96 -0.42 7.10 -14.57
N ASP A 97 0.61 7.70 -15.16
CA ASP A 97 1.84 6.99 -15.55
C ASP A 97 2.53 6.38 -14.31
N ASP A 98 2.44 7.04 -13.16
CA ASP A 98 3.07 6.58 -11.92
C ASP A 98 2.53 5.22 -11.46
N PHE A 99 1.23 4.95 -11.64
CA PHE A 99 0.68 3.63 -11.30
C PHE A 99 1.22 2.52 -12.20
N ILE A 100 1.42 2.82 -13.49
CA ILE A 100 2.06 1.88 -14.42
C ILE A 100 3.53 1.66 -14.05
N VAL A 101 4.24 2.71 -13.63
CA VAL A 101 5.63 2.61 -13.15
C VAL A 101 5.70 1.77 -11.86
N LEU A 102 4.73 1.93 -10.94
CA LEU A 102 4.65 1.09 -9.74
C LEU A 102 4.46 -0.39 -10.09
N ILE A 103 3.54 -0.70 -11.00
CA ILE A 103 3.29 -2.06 -11.46
C ILE A 103 4.56 -2.67 -12.08
N ARG A 104 5.21 -1.93 -12.99
CA ARG A 104 6.46 -2.38 -13.62
C ARG A 104 7.56 -2.64 -12.59
N SER A 105 7.72 -1.73 -11.62
CA SER A 105 8.67 -1.89 -10.53
C SER A 105 8.43 -3.18 -9.73
N TRP A 106 7.17 -3.54 -9.45
CA TRP A 106 6.85 -4.79 -8.75
C TRP A 106 7.22 -6.03 -9.56
N VAL A 107 6.94 -6.01 -10.86
CA VAL A 107 7.26 -7.11 -11.78
C VAL A 107 8.78 -7.26 -11.91
N GLU A 108 9.50 -6.17 -12.18
CA GLU A 108 10.95 -6.15 -12.37
C GLU A 108 11.73 -6.53 -11.11
N THR A 109 11.25 -6.13 -9.93
CA THR A 109 11.90 -6.44 -8.65
C THR A 109 11.46 -7.78 -8.05
N ASN A 110 10.59 -8.53 -8.74
CA ASN A 110 9.99 -9.76 -8.24
C ASN A 110 9.44 -9.61 -6.83
N LYS A 111 8.51 -8.65 -6.66
CA LYS A 111 7.85 -8.39 -5.37
C LYS A 111 7.45 -9.72 -4.70
N PRO A 112 7.69 -9.91 -3.39
CA PRO A 112 7.49 -11.21 -2.75
C PRO A 112 6.06 -11.74 -2.84
N LEU A 113 5.92 -13.05 -2.94
CA LEU A 113 4.63 -13.76 -2.91
C LEU A 113 3.84 -13.39 -1.65
N GLY A 114 2.53 -13.15 -1.82
CA GLY A 114 1.64 -12.75 -0.73
C GLY A 114 1.72 -11.27 -0.37
N THR A 115 2.50 -10.46 -1.11
CA THR A 115 2.45 -9.00 -0.99
C THR A 115 1.15 -8.46 -1.59
N CYS A 116 0.49 -7.54 -0.88
CA CYS A 116 -0.84 -7.03 -1.19
C CYS A 116 -0.92 -5.52 -0.94
N PHE A 117 -1.23 -4.73 -1.98
CA PHE A 117 -1.59 -3.32 -1.84
C PHE A 117 -3.08 -3.15 -2.16
N THR A 118 -3.84 -2.58 -1.24
CA THR A 118 -5.27 -2.30 -1.41
C THR A 118 -5.51 -0.79 -1.39
N PHE A 119 -6.08 -0.27 -2.45
CA PHE A 119 -6.45 1.13 -2.60
C PHE A 119 -7.96 1.27 -2.51
N ILE A 120 -8.46 1.93 -1.46
CA ILE A 120 -9.87 2.28 -1.32
C ILE A 120 -10.13 3.51 -2.18
N ILE A 121 -11.05 3.39 -3.14
CA ILE A 121 -11.36 4.43 -4.11
C ILE A 121 -12.80 4.91 -3.96
N GLY A 122 -12.98 6.23 -3.91
CA GLY A 122 -14.30 6.90 -3.88
C GLY A 122 -14.91 7.11 -5.27
N HIS A 123 -14.54 6.27 -6.26
CA HIS A 123 -14.92 6.42 -7.66
C HIS A 123 -15.89 5.33 -8.12
N PRO A 124 -16.71 5.61 -9.15
CA PRO A 124 -17.68 4.63 -9.65
C PRO A 124 -16.98 3.47 -10.39
N GLU A 125 -17.70 2.39 -10.68
CA GLU A 125 -17.13 1.16 -11.24
C GLU A 125 -16.47 1.37 -12.61
N GLU A 126 -16.98 2.32 -13.40
CA GLU A 126 -16.41 2.70 -14.70
C GLU A 126 -14.97 3.20 -14.57
N TYR A 127 -14.62 3.82 -13.42
CA TYR A 127 -13.24 4.22 -13.15
C TYR A 127 -12.33 3.00 -12.98
N CYS A 128 -12.79 1.96 -12.27
CA CYS A 128 -12.03 0.71 -12.13
C CYS A 128 -11.79 0.04 -13.49
N ILE A 129 -12.83 0.04 -14.34
CA ILE A 129 -12.74 -0.51 -15.71
C ILE A 129 -11.70 0.28 -16.53
N GLN A 130 -11.67 1.61 -16.41
CA GLN A 130 -10.65 2.45 -17.05
C GLN A 130 -9.24 2.09 -16.60
N VAL A 131 -9.03 1.84 -15.30
CA VAL A 131 -7.73 1.41 -14.77
C VAL A 131 -7.30 0.08 -15.39
N MET A 132 -8.19 -0.92 -15.45
CA MET A 132 -7.86 -2.23 -16.05
C MET A 132 -7.54 -2.11 -17.55
N ASN A 133 -8.29 -1.28 -18.28
CA ASN A 133 -8.00 -1.01 -19.69
C ASN A 133 -6.65 -0.33 -19.89
N LEU A 134 -6.31 0.65 -19.03
CA LEU A 134 -5.01 1.33 -19.09
C LEU A 134 -3.85 0.36 -18.88
N ILE A 135 -3.96 -0.55 -17.90
CA ILE A 135 -2.96 -1.60 -17.65
C ILE A 135 -2.81 -2.47 -18.89
N ARG A 136 -3.92 -2.93 -19.47
CA ARG A 136 -3.95 -3.75 -20.68
C ARG A 136 -3.25 -3.08 -21.86
N GLU A 137 -3.48 -1.79 -22.06
CA GLU A 137 -2.91 -1.05 -23.20
C GLU A 137 -1.40 -0.79 -23.02
N ARG A 138 -0.93 -0.71 -21.78
CA ARG A 138 0.43 -0.23 -21.46
C ARG A 138 1.38 -1.28 -20.93
N ILE A 139 0.91 -2.49 -20.67
CA ILE A 139 1.71 -3.61 -20.20
C ILE A 139 1.52 -4.77 -21.16
N GLU A 140 2.62 -5.25 -21.73
CA GLU A 140 2.62 -6.35 -22.67
C GLU A 140 2.50 -7.70 -21.93
N GLY A 141 1.89 -8.68 -22.59
CA GLY A 141 1.82 -10.05 -22.06
C GLY A 141 0.83 -10.26 -20.90
N VAL A 142 -0.04 -9.28 -20.62
CA VAL A 142 -1.05 -9.43 -19.59
C VAL A 142 -2.15 -10.42 -19.99
N VAL A 143 -2.68 -11.14 -19.01
CA VAL A 143 -3.83 -12.05 -19.15
C VAL A 143 -5.05 -11.40 -18.54
N LEU A 144 -6.16 -11.35 -19.27
CA LEU A 144 -7.40 -10.74 -18.80
C LEU A 144 -8.25 -11.76 -18.07
N GLY A 145 -8.78 -11.36 -16.91
CA GLY A 145 -9.81 -12.10 -16.18
C GLY A 145 -11.04 -11.25 -15.95
N ASP A 146 -12.03 -11.83 -15.27
CA ASP A 146 -13.19 -11.07 -14.80
C ASP A 146 -12.76 -10.12 -13.67
N LYS A 147 -12.96 -8.82 -13.89
CA LYS A 147 -12.57 -7.72 -12.98
C LYS A 147 -11.09 -7.74 -12.56
N CYS A 148 -10.20 -8.36 -13.34
CA CYS A 148 -8.77 -8.39 -13.07
C CYS A 148 -7.90 -8.46 -14.33
N VAL A 149 -6.62 -8.10 -14.14
CA VAL A 149 -5.53 -8.24 -15.09
C VAL A 149 -4.38 -8.94 -14.39
N ASP A 150 -3.92 -10.03 -14.96
CA ASP A 150 -2.82 -10.85 -14.46
C ASP A 150 -1.56 -10.54 -15.26
N ILE A 151 -0.49 -10.20 -14.55
CA ILE A 151 0.80 -9.83 -15.13
C ILE A 151 1.83 -10.88 -14.71
N PRO A 152 2.31 -11.73 -15.63
CA PRO A 152 3.31 -12.74 -15.31
C PRO A 152 4.61 -12.12 -14.76
N MET A 153 5.17 -12.73 -13.72
CA MET A 153 6.46 -12.36 -13.13
C MET A 153 7.49 -13.46 -13.36
N SER A 154 8.78 -13.14 -13.25
CA SER A 154 9.86 -14.07 -13.62
C SER A 154 10.05 -15.27 -12.68
N ASN A 155 9.50 -15.21 -11.47
CA ASN A 155 9.64 -16.19 -10.39
C ASN A 155 8.45 -17.17 -10.27
N SER A 156 7.78 -17.47 -11.37
CA SER A 156 6.57 -18.31 -11.39
C SER A 156 5.42 -17.78 -10.51
N SER A 157 5.36 -16.45 -10.34
CA SER A 157 4.25 -15.75 -9.70
C SER A 157 3.57 -14.81 -10.69
N ILE A 158 2.40 -14.31 -10.30
CA ILE A 158 1.62 -13.33 -11.05
C ILE A 158 1.40 -12.12 -10.15
N LEU A 159 1.58 -10.92 -10.70
CA LEU A 159 0.99 -9.72 -10.14
C LEU A 159 -0.43 -9.58 -10.69
N ARG A 160 -1.41 -9.87 -9.84
CA ARG A 160 -2.84 -9.71 -10.13
C ARG A 160 -3.28 -8.33 -9.71
N VAL A 161 -3.73 -7.54 -10.67
CA VAL A 161 -4.40 -6.26 -10.41
C VAL A 161 -5.90 -6.48 -10.60
N SER A 162 -6.70 -6.29 -9.54
CA SER A 162 -8.13 -6.57 -9.54
C SER A 162 -8.91 -5.41 -8.95
N TYR A 163 -10.21 -5.38 -9.20
CA TYR A 163 -11.10 -4.46 -8.51
C TYR A 163 -12.31 -5.17 -7.94
N ALA A 164 -12.77 -4.68 -6.78
CA ALA A 164 -14.01 -5.13 -6.17
C ALA A 164 -14.93 -3.94 -5.91
N SER A 165 -16.22 -4.23 -5.92
CA SER A 165 -17.31 -3.28 -6.04
C SER A 165 -18.40 -3.69 -5.05
N SER A 166 -18.57 -2.92 -3.97
CA SER A 166 -19.65 -3.07 -2.97
C SER A 166 -20.44 -1.76 -2.82
N ASP A 167 -21.61 -1.80 -2.19
CA ASP A 167 -22.44 -0.61 -1.99
C ASP A 167 -21.74 0.49 -1.15
N GLN A 168 -20.74 0.12 -0.34
CA GLN A 168 -20.05 1.04 0.58
C GLN A 168 -18.68 1.45 0.07
N GLU A 169 -17.94 0.53 -0.54
CA GLU A 169 -16.56 0.77 -0.94
C GLU A 169 -16.24 0.11 -2.29
N ARG A 170 -15.38 0.79 -3.04
CA ARG A 170 -14.75 0.28 -4.26
C ARG A 170 -13.26 0.20 -3.98
N VAL A 171 -12.62 -0.87 -4.43
CA VAL A 171 -11.18 -1.06 -4.19
C VAL A 171 -10.48 -1.49 -5.47
N ILE A 172 -9.24 -1.02 -5.64
CA ILE A 172 -8.27 -1.59 -6.57
C ILE A 172 -7.23 -2.31 -5.72
N LYS A 173 -6.91 -3.55 -6.09
CA LYS A 173 -6.04 -4.43 -5.34
C LYS A 173 -4.93 -4.97 -6.21
N MET A 174 -3.69 -4.89 -5.74
CA MET A 174 -2.51 -5.47 -6.35
C MET A 174 -2.01 -6.60 -5.44
N ASP A 175 -2.05 -7.83 -5.92
CA ASP A 175 -1.61 -9.02 -5.18
C ASP A 175 -0.56 -9.80 -5.95
N VAL A 176 0.49 -10.23 -5.26
CA VAL A 176 1.42 -11.24 -5.81
C VAL A 176 0.93 -12.62 -5.41
N VAL A 177 0.52 -13.42 -6.39
CA VAL A 177 -0.06 -14.77 -6.22
C VAL A 177 0.75 -15.83 -6.99
N SER A 178 0.61 -17.09 -6.61
CA SER A 178 1.28 -18.19 -7.34
C SER A 178 0.60 -18.40 -8.70
N LEU A 179 1.36 -18.87 -9.68
CA LEU A 179 0.78 -19.64 -10.78
C LEU A 179 0.31 -20.96 -10.15
N ASP A 180 -1.00 -21.22 -10.16
CA ASP A 180 -1.55 -22.51 -9.77
C ASP A 180 -1.17 -23.61 -10.79
#